data_AF-A0A3S4UXZ7-F1
#
_entry.id   AF-A0A3S4UXZ7-F1
#
_cell.length_a   1.000
_cell.length_b   1.000
_cell.length_c   1.000
_cell.angle_alpha   90.00
_cell.angle_beta   90.00
_cell.angle_gamma   90.00
#
_symmetry.space_group_name_H-M   'P 1'
#
loop_
_entity.id
_entity.type
_entity.pdbx_description
1 polymer ?
#
loop_
_entity_poly.entity_id
_entity_poly.type
_entity_poly.pdbx_seq_one_letter_code
_entity_poly.pdbx_strand_id
1 'polypeptide(L)'
;MEQLNKLESTLLDGLIQKYPSLKSHISCLIITERKSTGAGLLVNFDYSSAADDLQLDDINALFSGEENIEIKGLKHGLGYVIDITDGKILYIEFTTYGETWNGKIGDFKIVKD
;
A
#
# COMPACT_ATOMS: atom_id res chain seq x y z
N MET A 1 -7.42 -9.64 -13.31
CA MET A 1 -6.73 -9.36 -12.03
C MET A 1 -6.37 -7.89 -12.05
N GLU A 2 -6.69 -7.14 -10.99
CA GLU A 2 -6.34 -5.73 -10.93
C GLU A 2 -4.83 -5.58 -10.68
N GLN A 3 -4.22 -4.62 -11.35
CA GLN A 3 -2.80 -4.33 -11.22
C GLN A 3 -2.57 -3.24 -10.18
N LEU A 4 -1.38 -3.25 -9.57
CA LEU A 4 -0.89 -2.13 -8.77
C LEU A 4 -0.89 -0.86 -9.62
N ASN A 5 -1.44 0.22 -9.07
CA ASN A 5 -1.29 1.52 -9.69
C ASN A 5 0.08 2.13 -9.32
N LYS A 6 0.43 3.23 -9.98
CA LYS A 6 1.74 3.88 -9.79
C LYS A 6 2.00 4.29 -8.34
N LEU A 7 0.98 4.75 -7.60
CA LEU A 7 1.14 5.14 -6.20
C LEU A 7 1.45 3.91 -5.36
N GLU A 8 0.61 2.87 -5.43
CA GLU A 8 0.79 1.62 -4.68
C GLU A 8 2.16 0.99 -4.94
N SER A 9 2.60 0.91 -6.21
CA SER A 9 3.93 0.41 -6.56
C SER A 9 5.04 1.27 -5.93
N THR A 10 4.90 2.59 -5.91
CA THR A 10 5.91 3.49 -5.32
C THR A 10 6.03 3.29 -3.81
N LEU A 11 4.89 3.08 -3.12
CA LEU A 11 4.89 2.83 -1.68
C LEU A 11 5.48 1.45 -1.34
N LEU A 12 5.18 0.44 -2.15
CA LEU A 12 5.78 -0.89 -2.03
C LEU A 12 7.29 -0.87 -2.34
N ASP A 13 7.75 -0.04 -3.28
CA ASP A 13 9.17 0.19 -3.52
C ASP A 13 9.87 0.79 -2.28
N GLY A 14 9.19 1.70 -1.58
CA GLY A 14 9.64 2.24 -0.29
C GLY A 14 9.73 1.16 0.79
N LEU A 15 8.72 0.29 0.87
CA LEU A 15 8.70 -0.84 1.79
C LEU A 15 9.90 -1.77 1.59
N ILE A 16 10.17 -2.18 0.34
CA ILE A 16 11.26 -3.14 0.05
C ILE A 16 12.65 -2.52 0.22
N GLN A 17 12.79 -1.20 0.23
CA GLN A 17 14.04 -0.55 0.64
C GLN A 17 14.31 -0.78 2.13
N LYS A 18 13.26 -0.80 2.95
CA LYS A 18 13.35 -1.06 4.40
C LYS A 18 13.42 -2.57 4.71
N TYR A 19 12.67 -3.39 3.97
CA TYR A 19 12.60 -4.84 4.11
C TYR A 19 12.94 -5.54 2.77
N PRO A 20 14.23 -5.65 2.41
CA PRO A 20 14.64 -6.17 1.11
C PRO A 20 14.18 -7.60 0.80
N SER A 21 13.94 -8.43 1.82
CA SER A 21 13.43 -9.79 1.64
C SER A 21 12.02 -9.83 1.03
N LEU A 22 11.21 -8.78 1.24
CA LEU A 22 9.88 -8.67 0.66
C LEU A 22 9.89 -8.36 -0.85
N LYS A 23 11.06 -8.14 -1.47
CA LYS A 23 11.16 -7.80 -2.90
C LYS A 23 10.56 -8.88 -3.81
N SER A 24 10.77 -10.16 -3.51
CA SER A 24 10.20 -11.27 -4.28
C SER A 24 8.68 -11.38 -4.13
N HIS A 25 8.11 -10.81 -3.06
CA HIS A 25 6.68 -10.86 -2.80
C HIS A 25 5.89 -10.01 -3.78
N ILE A 26 6.45 -8.87 -4.24
CA ILE A 26 5.75 -7.88 -5.07
C ILE A 26 5.16 -8.49 -6.35
N SER A 27 5.90 -9.36 -7.02
CA SER A 27 5.42 -10.03 -8.25
C SER A 27 4.32 -11.07 -8.00
N CYS A 28 4.14 -11.48 -6.76
CA CYS A 28 3.15 -12.49 -6.37
C CYS A 28 1.87 -11.87 -5.79
N LEU A 29 1.85 -10.56 -5.52
CA LEU A 29 0.68 -9.88 -4.97
C LEU A 29 -0.46 -9.81 -5.99
N ILE A 30 -1.65 -10.11 -5.50
CA ILE A 30 -2.92 -9.95 -6.20
C ILE A 30 -3.76 -8.96 -5.41
N ILE A 31 -4.28 -7.94 -6.08
CA ILE A 31 -5.27 -7.05 -5.47
C ILE A 31 -6.62 -7.75 -5.47
N THR A 32 -7.15 -7.99 -4.27
CA THR A 32 -8.46 -8.61 -4.10
C THR A 32 -9.57 -7.58 -4.04
N GLU A 33 -9.31 -6.42 -3.43
CA GLU A 33 -10.29 -5.36 -3.27
C GLU A 33 -9.62 -3.99 -3.11
N ARG A 34 -10.27 -2.95 -3.65
CA ARG A 34 -10.06 -1.55 -3.26
C ARG A 34 -11.36 -1.01 -2.68
N LYS A 35 -11.37 -0.72 -1.38
CA LYS A 35 -12.58 -0.39 -0.63
C LYS A 35 -12.47 0.96 0.06
N SER A 36 -13.37 1.88 -0.29
CA SER A 36 -13.52 3.12 0.47
C SER A 36 -14.10 2.83 1.85
N THR A 37 -13.45 3.32 2.90
CA THR A 37 -13.84 3.07 4.30
C THR A 37 -14.58 4.25 4.93
N GLY A 38 -14.67 5.38 4.22
CA GLY A 38 -15.15 6.66 4.76
C GLY A 38 -14.04 7.47 5.47
N ALA A 39 -13.03 6.79 6.02
CA ALA A 39 -11.80 7.41 6.53
C ALA A 39 -10.66 7.45 5.49
N GLY A 40 -10.83 6.70 4.40
CA GLY A 40 -9.93 6.69 3.25
C GLY A 40 -10.17 5.49 2.35
N LEU A 41 -9.11 4.75 2.01
CA LEU A 41 -9.14 3.64 1.07
C LEU A 41 -8.29 2.48 1.59
N LEU A 42 -8.86 1.27 1.60
CA LEU A 42 -8.15 0.03 1.91
C LEU A 42 -7.90 -0.74 0.62
N VAL A 43 -6.65 -1.10 0.36
CA VAL A 43 -6.23 -1.96 -0.76
C VAL A 43 -5.79 -3.29 -0.18
N ASN A 44 -6.61 -4.33 -0.35
CA ASN A 44 -6.34 -5.66 0.18
C ASN A 44 -5.56 -6.51 -0.82
N PHE A 45 -4.60 -7.27 -0.31
CA PHE A 45 -3.82 -8.21 -1.09
C PHE A 45 -4.12 -9.66 -0.73
N ASP A 46 -3.87 -10.51 -1.72
CA ASP A 46 -3.64 -11.93 -1.56
C ASP A 46 -2.40 -12.31 -2.37
N TYR A 47 -1.96 -13.55 -2.26
CA TYR A 47 -0.80 -14.06 -2.99
C TYR A 47 -1.24 -15.06 -4.06
N SER A 48 -0.70 -14.89 -5.27
CA SER A 48 -0.88 -15.85 -6.37
C SER A 48 -0.22 -17.19 -6.03
N SER A 49 -0.61 -18.26 -6.74
CA SER A 49 0.04 -19.57 -6.62
C SER A 49 1.55 -19.57 -6.95
N ALA A 50 2.06 -18.52 -7.61
CA ALA A 50 3.51 -18.34 -7.76
C ALA A 50 4.23 -18.06 -6.42
N ALA A 51 3.48 -17.86 -5.33
CA ALA A 51 3.98 -17.63 -4.00
C ALA A 51 4.33 -18.92 -3.22
N ASP A 52 3.99 -20.10 -3.75
CA ASP A 52 4.18 -21.38 -3.03
C ASP A 52 5.66 -21.63 -2.67
N ASP A 53 6.60 -21.06 -3.43
CA ASP A 53 8.05 -21.13 -3.20
C ASP A 53 8.63 -19.88 -2.50
N LEU A 54 7.81 -18.91 -2.10
CA LEU A 54 8.31 -17.72 -1.39
C LEU A 54 8.78 -18.10 0.02
N GLN A 55 9.99 -17.69 0.34
CA GLN A 55 10.45 -17.70 1.72
C GLN A 55 9.75 -16.57 2.48
N LEU A 56 8.91 -16.95 3.43
CA LEU A 56 8.29 -16.01 4.35
C LEU A 56 9.22 -15.82 5.55
N ASP A 57 9.72 -14.61 5.71
CA ASP A 57 10.38 -14.21 6.94
C ASP A 57 9.34 -13.97 8.05
N ASP A 58 9.69 -14.23 9.31
CA ASP A 58 8.82 -13.91 10.46
C ASP A 58 8.86 -12.41 10.75
N ILE A 59 8.22 -11.62 9.88
CA ILE A 59 8.12 -10.17 9.97
C ILE A 59 6.68 -9.81 10.32
N ASN A 60 6.53 -9.07 11.42
CA ASN A 60 5.29 -8.44 11.84
C ASN A 60 5.56 -6.94 12.01
N ALA A 61 5.00 -6.10 11.14
CA ALA A 61 5.28 -4.67 11.10
C ALA A 61 4.15 -3.86 10.48
N LEU A 62 4.01 -2.62 10.93
CA LEU A 62 3.29 -1.56 10.23
C LEU A 62 4.32 -0.62 9.64
N PHE A 63 4.30 -0.46 8.31
CA PHE A 63 5.21 0.42 7.59
C PHE A 63 4.47 1.64 7.05
N SER A 64 4.95 2.82 7.40
CA SER A 64 4.54 4.09 6.80
C SER A 64 5.78 4.92 6.53
N GLY A 65 5.75 5.71 5.46
CA GLY A 65 6.78 6.70 5.20
C GLY A 65 6.56 7.99 5.99
N GLU A 66 7.54 8.89 5.90
CA GLU A 66 7.42 10.27 6.41
C GLU A 66 6.84 11.21 5.34
N GLU A 67 6.68 10.74 4.11
CA GLU A 67 6.10 11.50 3.03
C GLU A 67 4.59 11.78 3.17
N ASN A 68 4.15 12.93 2.68
CA ASN A 68 2.75 13.20 2.42
C ASN A 68 2.40 12.93 0.94
N ILE A 69 1.22 12.38 0.69
CA ILE A 69 0.72 12.12 -0.66
C ILE A 69 -0.30 13.21 -1.02
N GLU A 70 0.14 14.22 -1.76
CA GLU A 70 -0.75 15.23 -2.32
C GLU A 70 -1.59 14.61 -3.44
N ILE A 71 -2.91 14.78 -3.37
CA ILE A 71 -3.85 14.29 -4.38
C ILE A 71 -4.99 15.27 -4.60
N LYS A 72 -5.46 15.39 -5.85
CA LYS A 72 -6.56 16.27 -6.19
C LYS A 72 -7.84 15.89 -5.42
N GLY A 73 -8.43 16.88 -4.76
CA GLY A 73 -9.69 16.72 -4.03
C GLY A 73 -9.52 16.54 -2.52
N LEU A 74 -8.28 16.48 -2.02
CA LEU A 74 -7.94 16.50 -0.61
C LEU A 74 -7.04 17.69 -0.30
N LYS A 75 -7.34 18.43 0.76
CA LYS A 75 -6.55 19.58 1.22
C LYS A 75 -5.29 19.13 1.95
N HIS A 76 -5.40 18.05 2.72
CA HIS A 76 -4.32 17.52 3.55
C HIS A 76 -3.55 16.38 2.87
N GLY A 77 -4.11 15.83 1.79
CA GLY A 77 -3.53 14.69 1.08
C GLY A 77 -3.90 13.37 1.74
N LEU A 78 -3.08 12.34 1.49
CA LEU A 78 -3.21 11.02 2.08
C LEU A 78 -1.99 10.68 2.93
N GLY A 79 -2.24 10.16 4.12
CA GLY A 79 -1.28 9.28 4.81
C GLY A 79 -1.48 7.84 4.35
N TYR A 80 -0.52 6.97 4.63
CA TYR A 80 -0.66 5.54 4.38
C TYR A 80 0.02 4.67 5.44
N VAL A 81 -0.46 3.44 5.58
CA VAL A 81 0.20 2.36 6.31
C VAL A 81 0.14 1.10 5.46
N ILE A 82 1.21 0.32 5.45
CA ILE A 82 1.30 -1.01 4.87
C ILE A 82 1.44 -2.01 6.01
N ASP A 83 0.54 -2.98 6.07
CA ASP A 83 0.60 -4.05 7.06
C ASP A 83 1.38 -5.25 6.52
N ILE A 84 2.36 -5.70 7.32
CA ILE A 84 3.06 -6.96 7.14
C ILE A 84 2.76 -7.82 8.37
N THR A 85 2.13 -8.96 8.15
CA THR A 85 1.85 -9.94 9.21
C THR A 85 2.30 -11.32 8.75
N ASP A 86 3.02 -12.04 9.61
CA ASP A 86 3.62 -13.34 9.30
C ASP A 86 4.40 -13.37 7.97
N GLY A 87 5.15 -12.28 7.70
CA GLY A 87 5.94 -12.13 6.48
C GLY A 87 5.14 -11.79 5.22
N LYS A 88 3.83 -11.62 5.30
CA LYS A 88 2.96 -11.32 4.16
C LYS A 88 2.49 -9.88 4.18
N ILE A 89 2.52 -9.25 3.03
CA ILE A 89 1.94 -7.92 2.82
C ILE A 89 0.43 -8.09 2.71
N LEU A 90 -0.32 -7.63 3.72
CA LEU A 90 -1.76 -7.86 3.79
C LEU A 90 -2.57 -6.76 3.11
N TYR A 91 -2.23 -5.49 3.37
CA TYR A 91 -2.94 -4.36 2.80
C TYR A 91 -2.12 -3.06 2.78
N ILE A 92 -2.55 -2.11 1.96
CA ILE A 92 -2.24 -0.68 2.13
C ILE A 92 -3.52 0.03 2.59
N GLU A 93 -3.46 0.75 3.70
CA GLU A 93 -4.51 1.63 4.18
C GLU A 93 -4.11 3.09 3.94
N PHE A 94 -4.92 3.81 3.18
CA PHE A 94 -4.81 5.26 3.00
C PHE A 94 -5.78 5.99 3.93
N THR A 95 -5.33 7.08 4.55
CA THR A 95 -6.13 7.92 5.47
C THR A 95 -6.22 9.36 4.98
N THR A 96 -7.40 9.96 5.04
CA THR A 96 -7.69 11.32 4.50
C THR A 96 -7.66 12.43 5.55
N TYR A 97 -7.15 12.15 6.75
CA TYR A 97 -7.13 13.11 7.86
C TYR A 97 -8.51 13.73 8.20
N GLY A 98 -9.58 12.96 8.01
CA GLY A 98 -10.97 13.38 8.29
C GLY A 98 -11.67 14.07 7.12
N GLU A 99 -11.05 14.14 5.94
CA GLU A 99 -11.68 14.68 4.74
C GLU A 99 -12.54 13.66 3.99
N THR A 100 -13.66 14.11 3.42
CA THR A 100 -14.49 13.28 2.55
C THR A 100 -13.80 13.07 1.20
N TRP A 101 -13.62 11.80 0.81
CA TRP A 101 -12.99 11.43 -0.46
C TRP A 101 -13.75 10.29 -1.13
N ASN A 102 -13.69 10.23 -2.46
CA ASN A 102 -14.37 9.21 -3.25
C ASN A 102 -13.57 7.91 -3.45
N GLY A 103 -12.37 7.81 -2.86
CA GLY A 103 -11.49 6.65 -2.96
C GLY A 103 -10.80 6.47 -4.32
N LYS A 104 -10.91 7.44 -5.24
CA LYS A 104 -10.29 7.34 -6.56
C LYS A 104 -8.91 7.97 -6.56
N ILE A 105 -7.89 7.14 -6.75
CA ILE A 105 -6.52 7.59 -6.96
C ILE A 105 -6.40 8.15 -8.39
N GLY A 106 -6.18 9.46 -8.50
CA GLY A 106 -5.92 10.17 -9.75
C GLY A 106 -4.49 10.68 -9.80
N ASP A 107 -4.29 11.90 -10.31
CA ASP A 107 -2.98 12.56 -10.28
C ASP A 107 -2.54 12.79 -8.82
N PHE A 108 -1.34 12.35 -8.50
CA PHE A 108 -0.74 12.46 -7.16
C PHE A 108 0.70 12.95 -7.22
N LYS A 109 1.17 13.49 -6.11
CA LYS A 109 2.57 13.85 -5.88
C LYS A 109 2.98 13.41 -4.47
N ILE A 110 4.12 12.73 -4.39
CA ILE A 110 4.73 12.38 -3.11
C ILE A 110 5.68 13.52 -2.73
N VAL A 111 5.48 14.08 -1.54
CA VAL A 111 6.27 15.18 -1.00
C VAL A 111 6.95 14.70 0.27
N LYS A 112 8.28 14.77 0.30
CA LYS A 112 9.06 14.56 1.52
C LYS A 112 9.24 15.92 2.19
N ASP A 113 8.99 15.96 3.49
CA ASP A 113 9.34 17.12 4.32
C ASP A 113 10.87 17.32 4.39
#